data_AF-A0A1D2S6W8-F1
#
_entry.id   AF-A0A1D2S6W8-F1
#
_cell.length_a   1.000
_cell.length_b   1.000
_cell.length_c   1.000
_cell.angle_alpha   90.00
_cell.angle_beta   90.00
_cell.angle_gamma   90.00
#
_symmetry.space_group_name_H-M   'P 1'
#
loop_
_entity.id
_entity.type
_entity.pdbx_description
1 polymer ?
#
loop_
_entity_poly.entity_id
_entity_poly.type
_entity_poly.pdbx_seq_one_letter_code
_entity_poly.pdbx_strand_id
1 'polypeptide(L)'
;MTRITDLTTAPTPRPFGPHVLELDLDAEVRRIAAWFLDVVGKRLRRRGVVVAMSGGIDSSVCAALAVRAFGPGRVLGLLLPERDSSSLSSQLGRRLADHLGIEAVCQDIAPTLEAIGCYQWRDDAIRSVVPEYGPGWKNKIVIAGGTAGVPNHFRLIAQDPAGSTRDIRLPAKAYLQIVAATNHKQRIRKTLEYFHADRLHYAVVGTPNRLEYDQGFFVKNGDGSADVKPIAHLYKTQVYALARHLGLPPEICDARPTTDTYSLPQGQDEFYFGLPYEQMDLALWARNHGVSATELARALGTSEERAADALRDIDNKRRTTAYLHARPVLCESIAELGEFGIA
;
A
#
# COMPACT_ATOMS: atom_id res chain seq x y z
N MET A 1 -46.66 23.43 42.67
CA MET A 1 -45.26 23.41 42.20
C MET A 1 -44.96 22.00 41.71
N THR A 2 -45.16 21.74 40.42
CA THR A 2 -44.91 20.42 39.82
C THR A 2 -43.59 20.53 39.05
N ARG A 3 -42.52 19.93 39.58
CA ARG A 3 -41.23 19.83 38.87
C ARG A 3 -41.36 18.72 37.83
N ILE A 4 -41.42 19.12 36.56
CA ILE A 4 -41.13 18.22 35.43
C ILE A 4 -39.62 18.01 35.43
N THR A 5 -39.18 16.81 35.82
CA THR A 5 -37.82 16.35 35.62
C THR A 5 -37.66 15.98 34.14
N ASP A 6 -36.96 16.84 33.41
CA ASP A 6 -36.53 16.58 32.05
C ASP A 6 -35.45 15.49 32.07
N LEU A 7 -35.84 14.25 31.73
CA LEU A 7 -34.92 13.13 31.56
C LEU A 7 -34.29 13.26 30.18
N THR A 8 -33.21 14.02 30.08
CA THR A 8 -32.34 13.96 28.91
C THR A 8 -31.70 12.57 28.85
N THR A 9 -32.27 11.67 28.05
CA THR A 9 -31.70 10.36 27.76
C THR A 9 -30.37 10.58 27.04
N ALA A 10 -29.27 10.14 27.64
CA ALA A 10 -27.99 10.09 26.97
C ALA A 10 -28.15 9.27 25.66
N PRO A 11 -27.63 9.73 24.51
CA PRO A 11 -27.80 9.01 23.26
C PRO A 11 -27.20 7.61 23.41
N THR A 12 -28.00 6.60 23.04
CA THR A 12 -27.56 5.20 23.01
C THR A 12 -26.31 5.09 22.13
N PRO A 13 -25.25 4.38 22.55
CA PRO A 13 -24.06 4.21 21.72
C PRO A 13 -24.46 3.62 20.37
N ARG A 14 -24.00 4.25 19.27
CA ARG A 14 -24.26 3.70 17.92
C ARG A 14 -23.62 2.31 17.83
N PRO A 15 -24.29 1.32 17.23
CA PRO A 15 -23.71 -0.01 17.03
C PRO A 15 -22.48 0.10 16.12
N PHE A 16 -21.43 -0.69 16.39
CA PHE A 16 -20.21 -0.76 15.59
C PHE A 16 -20.50 -0.89 14.08
N GLY A 17 -19.79 -0.11 13.26
CA GLY A 17 -19.98 -0.07 11.80
C GLY A 17 -19.12 1.01 11.12
N PRO A 18 -19.34 1.31 9.84
CA PRO A 18 -18.53 2.24 9.03
C PRO A 18 -18.23 3.60 9.66
N HIS A 19 -19.15 4.13 10.46
CA HIS A 19 -19.02 5.42 11.14
C HIS A 19 -17.78 5.53 12.05
N VAL A 20 -17.21 4.41 12.52
CA VAL A 20 -15.98 4.43 13.34
C VAL A 20 -14.73 4.87 12.56
N LEU A 21 -14.83 4.87 11.22
CA LEU A 21 -13.77 5.33 10.31
C LEU A 21 -13.98 6.77 9.85
N GLU A 22 -15.08 7.43 10.27
CA GLU A 22 -15.32 8.84 9.97
C GLU A 22 -14.19 9.72 10.51
N LEU A 23 -13.82 10.73 9.73
CA LEU A 23 -12.65 11.57 9.97
C LEU A 23 -12.98 13.00 9.57
N ASP A 24 -12.58 13.96 10.40
CA ASP A 24 -12.56 15.38 10.01
C ASP A 24 -11.43 15.58 8.98
N LEU A 25 -11.80 15.55 7.71
CA LEU A 25 -10.86 15.59 6.58
C LEU A 25 -10.07 16.90 6.55
N ASP A 26 -10.73 18.02 6.88
CA ASP A 26 -10.12 19.35 6.90
C ASP A 26 -9.08 19.47 8.02
N ALA A 27 -9.44 19.01 9.22
CA ALA A 27 -8.52 18.97 10.35
C ALA A 27 -7.34 18.04 10.06
N GLU A 28 -7.59 16.90 9.45
CA GLU A 28 -6.55 15.92 9.15
C GLU A 28 -5.55 16.43 8.09
N VAL A 29 -6.03 17.06 7.02
CA VAL A 29 -5.17 17.69 6.01
C VAL A 29 -4.27 18.73 6.66
N ARG A 30 -4.80 19.59 7.54
CA ARG A 30 -4.01 20.57 8.29
C ARG A 30 -2.98 19.90 9.19
N ARG A 31 -3.36 18.83 9.88
CA ARG A 31 -2.48 18.07 10.78
C ARG A 31 -1.31 17.44 10.04
N ILE A 32 -1.58 16.79 8.91
CA ILE A 32 -0.53 16.16 8.08
C ILE A 32 0.37 17.22 7.45
N ALA A 33 -0.18 18.34 6.97
CA ALA A 33 0.63 19.42 6.40
C ALA A 33 1.57 20.05 7.44
N ALA A 34 1.08 20.30 8.66
CA ALA A 34 1.91 20.79 9.77
C ALA A 34 2.99 19.77 10.16
N TRP A 35 2.64 18.48 10.20
CA TRP A 35 3.58 17.39 10.46
C TRP A 35 4.68 17.31 9.38
N PHE A 36 4.33 17.47 8.11
CA PHE A 36 5.29 17.53 7.00
C PHE A 36 6.30 18.67 7.19
N LEU A 37 5.82 19.89 7.48
CA LEU A 37 6.67 21.05 7.71
C LEU A 37 7.63 20.85 8.89
N ASP A 38 7.17 20.22 9.97
CA ASP A 38 8.01 19.91 11.13
C ASP A 38 9.04 18.81 10.82
N VAL A 39 8.59 17.66 10.33
CA VAL A 39 9.45 16.49 10.16
C VAL A 39 10.42 16.70 9.00
N VAL A 40 9.94 17.05 7.80
CA VAL A 40 10.82 17.22 6.64
C VAL A 40 11.68 18.47 6.79
N GLY A 41 11.07 19.59 7.18
CA GLY A 41 11.75 20.89 7.24
C GLY A 41 12.69 21.04 8.43
N LYS A 42 12.29 20.62 9.63
CA LYS A 42 13.06 20.87 10.87
C LYS A 42 13.87 19.67 11.33
N ARG A 43 13.26 18.47 11.37
CA ARG A 43 13.93 17.26 11.89
C ARG A 43 14.88 16.66 10.87
N LEU A 44 14.40 16.40 9.66
CA LEU A 44 15.19 15.84 8.56
C LEU A 44 15.99 16.90 7.80
N ARG A 45 15.65 18.19 7.97
CA ARG A 45 16.30 19.34 7.34
C ARG A 45 16.41 19.24 5.81
N ARG A 46 15.35 18.71 5.19
CA ARG A 46 15.23 18.59 3.72
C ARG A 46 14.41 19.73 3.15
N ARG A 47 14.67 20.07 1.88
CA ARG A 47 14.11 21.25 1.21
C ARG A 47 12.76 21.01 0.54
N GLY A 48 12.34 19.77 0.43
CA GLY A 48 11.15 19.33 -0.31
C GLY A 48 11.04 17.81 -0.28
N VAL A 49 10.20 17.25 -1.14
CA VAL A 49 9.95 15.81 -1.20
C VAL A 49 9.93 15.23 -2.60
N VAL A 50 10.30 13.95 -2.69
CA VAL A 50 10.12 13.10 -3.87
C VAL A 50 8.98 12.12 -3.60
N VAL A 51 8.08 11.96 -4.57
CA VAL A 51 6.97 11.01 -4.50
C VAL A 51 6.95 10.17 -5.77
N ALA A 52 7.10 8.85 -5.65
CA ALA A 52 6.81 7.94 -6.76
C ALA A 52 5.30 7.85 -6.97
N MET A 53 4.83 8.24 -8.16
CA MET A 53 3.42 8.28 -8.52
C MET A 53 3.10 7.05 -9.38
N SER A 54 2.40 6.08 -8.79
CA SER A 54 1.99 4.87 -9.51
C SER A 54 0.68 5.04 -10.27
N GLY A 55 0.07 6.23 -10.25
CA GLY A 55 -1.30 6.46 -10.71
C GLY A 55 -2.37 5.91 -9.75
N GLY A 56 -1.96 5.28 -8.64
CA GLY A 56 -2.84 4.85 -7.56
C GLY A 56 -3.18 5.96 -6.57
N ILE A 57 -4.27 5.76 -5.83
CA ILE A 57 -4.82 6.77 -4.93
C ILE A 57 -3.89 7.18 -3.78
N ASP A 58 -3.13 6.24 -3.20
CA ASP A 58 -2.31 6.53 -2.02
C ASP A 58 -1.16 7.49 -2.36
N SER A 59 -0.46 7.23 -3.46
CA SER A 59 0.57 8.14 -3.96
C SER A 59 0.01 9.50 -4.37
N SER A 60 -1.22 9.53 -4.88
CA SER A 60 -1.90 10.76 -5.29
C SER A 60 -2.26 11.64 -4.10
N VAL A 61 -2.79 11.06 -3.04
CA VAL A 61 -3.08 11.76 -1.77
C VAL A 61 -1.80 12.25 -1.11
N CYS A 62 -0.74 11.42 -1.09
CA CYS A 62 0.57 11.83 -0.58
C CYS A 62 1.14 13.05 -1.32
N ALA A 63 1.09 13.05 -2.66
CA ALA A 63 1.54 14.18 -3.47
C ALA A 63 0.72 15.44 -3.18
N ALA A 64 -0.61 15.34 -3.12
CA ALA A 64 -1.49 16.47 -2.82
C ALA A 64 -1.27 17.05 -1.41
N LEU A 65 -1.11 16.19 -0.40
CA LEU A 65 -0.77 16.61 0.97
C LEU A 65 0.60 17.30 1.04
N ALA A 66 1.59 16.80 0.28
CA ALA A 66 2.89 17.44 0.18
C ALA A 66 2.80 18.82 -0.50
N VAL A 67 2.01 18.96 -1.57
CA VAL A 67 1.76 20.25 -2.23
C VAL A 67 1.05 21.21 -1.27
N ARG A 68 0.08 20.73 -0.49
CA ARG A 68 -0.60 21.53 0.54
C ARG A 68 0.37 22.04 1.62
N ALA A 69 1.41 21.26 1.94
CA ALA A 69 2.40 21.61 2.95
C ALA A 69 3.50 22.55 2.42
N PHE A 70 4.09 22.25 1.27
CA PHE A 70 5.31 22.90 0.79
C PHE A 70 5.11 23.80 -0.44
N GLY A 71 3.95 23.72 -1.09
CA GLY A 71 3.73 24.25 -2.43
C GLY A 71 4.31 23.32 -3.52
N PRO A 72 3.86 23.47 -4.78
CA PRO A 72 4.22 22.56 -5.86
C PRO A 72 5.71 22.58 -6.23
N GLY A 73 6.37 23.73 -6.11
CA GLY A 73 7.80 23.88 -6.44
C GLY A 73 8.77 23.14 -5.49
N ARG A 74 8.25 22.42 -4.49
CA ARG A 74 9.04 21.60 -3.55
C ARG A 74 8.62 20.13 -3.55
N VAL A 75 7.90 19.71 -4.58
CA VAL A 75 7.44 18.34 -4.78
C VAL A 75 7.89 17.87 -6.15
N LEU A 76 8.66 16.79 -6.20
CA LEU A 76 9.01 16.10 -7.44
C LEU A 76 8.23 14.80 -7.54
N GLY A 77 7.43 14.65 -8.59
CA GLY A 77 6.79 13.40 -8.96
C GLY A 77 7.73 12.52 -9.79
N LEU A 78 7.72 11.20 -9.56
CA LEU A 78 8.40 10.23 -10.42
C LEU A 78 7.43 9.22 -11.00
N LEU A 79 7.53 8.98 -12.31
CA LEU A 79 6.80 7.95 -13.04
C LEU A 79 7.82 6.89 -13.49
N LEU A 80 7.72 5.70 -12.92
CA LEU A 80 8.74 4.66 -13.08
C LEU A 80 8.13 3.37 -13.68
N PRO A 81 7.62 3.44 -14.93
CA PRO A 81 7.03 2.28 -15.60
C PRO A 81 8.07 1.22 -15.92
N GLU A 82 7.59 -0.01 -16.10
CA GLU A 82 8.36 -1.14 -16.63
C GLU A 82 7.48 -2.01 -17.54
N ARG A 83 8.02 -3.12 -18.04
CA ARG A 83 7.41 -3.98 -19.06
C ARG A 83 5.95 -4.37 -18.77
N ASP A 84 5.63 -4.70 -17.52
CA ASP A 84 4.29 -5.14 -17.15
C ASP A 84 3.42 -4.01 -16.55
N SER A 85 3.93 -2.77 -16.50
CA SER A 85 3.18 -1.64 -15.96
C SER A 85 2.07 -1.20 -16.91
N SER A 86 0.92 -0.86 -16.35
CA SER A 86 -0.19 -0.34 -17.15
C SER A 86 0.14 1.03 -17.75
N SER A 87 -0.16 1.20 -19.05
CA SER A 87 -0.08 2.50 -19.71
C SER A 87 -1.00 3.55 -19.07
N LEU A 88 -2.13 3.10 -18.49
CA LEU A 88 -3.06 3.95 -17.76
C LEU A 88 -2.42 4.52 -16.49
N SER A 89 -1.64 3.74 -15.75
CA SER A 89 -0.94 4.18 -14.52
C SER A 89 -0.06 5.41 -14.81
N SER A 90 0.70 5.36 -15.90
CA SER A 90 1.58 6.46 -16.32
C SER A 90 0.80 7.69 -16.79
N GLN A 91 -0.34 7.50 -17.48
CA GLN A 91 -1.19 8.60 -17.92
C GLN A 91 -1.86 9.31 -16.73
N LEU A 92 -2.40 8.55 -15.78
CA LEU A 92 -2.98 9.09 -14.55
C LEU A 92 -1.95 9.84 -13.72
N GLY A 93 -0.74 9.30 -13.58
CA GLY A 93 0.35 9.98 -12.87
C GLY A 93 0.76 11.31 -13.53
N ARG A 94 0.78 11.40 -14.87
CA ARG A 94 1.00 12.69 -15.57
C ARG A 94 -0.13 13.68 -15.32
N ARG A 95 -1.39 13.23 -15.47
CA ARG A 95 -2.57 14.08 -15.20
C ARG A 95 -2.59 14.60 -13.77
N LEU A 96 -2.20 13.76 -12.80
CA LEU A 96 -2.05 14.19 -11.41
C LEU A 96 -0.98 15.27 -11.28
N ALA A 97 0.18 15.09 -11.91
CA ALA A 97 1.25 16.08 -11.87
C ALA A 97 0.80 17.44 -12.42
N ASP A 98 0.13 17.41 -13.57
CA ASP A 98 -0.44 18.61 -14.21
C ASP A 98 -1.50 19.27 -13.32
N HIS A 99 -2.42 18.48 -12.75
CA HIS A 99 -3.46 18.95 -11.84
C HIS A 99 -2.89 19.61 -10.58
N LEU A 100 -1.81 19.05 -10.02
CA LEU A 100 -1.15 19.57 -8.83
C LEU A 100 -0.13 20.69 -9.14
N GLY A 101 0.19 20.91 -10.42
CA GLY A 101 1.21 21.86 -10.87
C GLY A 101 2.64 21.50 -10.46
N ILE A 102 2.95 20.21 -10.28
CA ILE A 102 4.27 19.73 -9.86
C ILE A 102 5.12 19.28 -11.04
N GLU A 103 6.45 19.36 -10.90
CA GLU A 103 7.36 18.74 -11.85
C GLU A 103 7.28 17.21 -11.74
N ALA A 104 7.26 16.51 -12.89
CA ALA A 104 7.30 15.05 -12.93
C ALA A 104 8.35 14.54 -13.92
N VAL A 105 9.18 13.59 -13.47
CA VAL A 105 10.15 12.89 -14.31
C VAL A 105 9.64 11.49 -14.60
N CYS A 106 9.69 11.08 -15.87
CA CYS A 106 9.35 9.72 -16.29
C CYS A 106 10.61 8.98 -16.72
N GLN A 107 10.89 7.84 -16.09
CA GLN A 107 12.03 6.99 -16.42
C GLN A 107 11.60 5.53 -16.50
N ASP A 108 11.72 4.93 -17.68
CA ASP A 108 11.49 3.50 -17.87
C ASP A 108 12.61 2.70 -17.19
N ILE A 109 12.22 1.80 -16.27
CA ILE A 109 13.14 0.95 -15.52
C ILE A 109 13.26 -0.46 -16.11
N ALA A 110 12.49 -0.79 -17.15
CA ALA A 110 12.52 -2.11 -17.79
C ALA A 110 13.93 -2.52 -18.23
N PRO A 111 14.77 -1.65 -18.83
CA PRO A 111 16.13 -2.04 -19.21
C PRO A 111 17.00 -2.46 -18.02
N THR A 112 16.86 -1.80 -16.86
CA THR A 112 17.59 -2.16 -15.64
C THR A 112 17.10 -3.49 -15.07
N LEU A 113 15.80 -3.74 -15.10
CA LEU A 113 15.20 -5.00 -14.66
C LEU A 113 15.59 -6.17 -15.58
N GLU A 114 15.64 -5.95 -16.88
CA GLU A 114 16.15 -6.94 -17.84
C GLU A 114 17.62 -7.25 -17.56
N ALA A 115 18.46 -6.21 -17.43
CA ALA A 115 19.90 -6.38 -17.23
C ALA A 115 20.27 -7.13 -15.94
N ILE A 116 19.49 -6.96 -14.85
CA ILE A 116 19.71 -7.71 -13.61
C ILE A 116 19.16 -9.14 -13.66
N GLY A 117 18.37 -9.50 -14.67
CA GLY A 117 17.75 -10.82 -14.80
C GLY A 117 16.38 -10.97 -14.14
N CYS A 118 15.71 -9.87 -13.78
CA CYS A 118 14.40 -9.88 -13.11
C CYS A 118 13.38 -10.72 -13.89
N TYR A 119 13.23 -10.45 -15.19
CA TYR A 119 12.26 -11.16 -16.03
C TYR A 119 12.68 -12.61 -16.29
N GLN A 120 13.97 -12.86 -16.50
CA GLN A 120 14.50 -14.20 -16.69
C GLN A 120 14.22 -15.11 -15.48
N TRP A 121 14.59 -14.67 -14.26
CA TRP A 121 14.38 -15.48 -13.05
C TRP A 121 12.92 -15.77 -12.77
N ARG A 122 12.03 -14.80 -13.04
CA ARG A 122 10.59 -15.00 -12.94
C ARG A 122 10.10 -16.03 -13.95
N ASP A 123 10.45 -15.86 -15.21
CA ASP A 123 9.95 -16.70 -16.30
C ASP A 123 10.48 -18.14 -16.17
N ASP A 124 11.72 -18.34 -15.71
CA ASP A 124 12.27 -19.66 -15.40
C ASP A 124 11.53 -20.36 -14.26
N ALA A 125 11.17 -19.62 -13.21
CA ALA A 125 10.36 -20.15 -12.12
C ALA A 125 8.95 -20.54 -12.59
N ILE A 126 8.33 -19.74 -13.47
CA ILE A 126 7.05 -20.08 -14.07
C ILE A 126 7.18 -21.32 -14.98
N ARG A 127 8.21 -21.40 -15.82
CA ARG A 127 8.46 -22.56 -16.69
C ARG A 127 8.63 -23.87 -15.94
N SER A 128 9.08 -23.82 -14.69
CA SER A 128 9.17 -25.01 -13.84
C SER A 128 7.80 -25.66 -13.55
N VAL A 129 6.70 -24.93 -13.70
CA VAL A 129 5.32 -25.42 -13.54
C VAL A 129 4.44 -25.28 -14.78
N VAL A 130 4.83 -24.43 -15.74
CA VAL A 130 4.20 -24.21 -17.04
C VAL A 130 5.28 -24.26 -18.14
N PRO A 131 5.73 -25.43 -18.59
CA PRO A 131 6.89 -25.56 -19.48
C PRO A 131 6.81 -24.74 -20.78
N GLU A 132 5.60 -24.51 -21.29
CA GLU A 132 5.34 -23.71 -22.49
C GLU A 132 5.30 -22.18 -22.27
N TYR A 133 5.49 -21.71 -21.03
CA TYR A 133 5.45 -20.28 -20.70
C TYR A 133 6.55 -19.51 -21.44
N GLY A 134 6.16 -18.50 -22.20
CA GLY A 134 7.07 -17.79 -23.10
C GLY A 134 6.61 -16.37 -23.45
N PRO A 135 7.18 -15.79 -24.52
CA PRO A 135 6.81 -14.45 -24.97
C PRO A 135 5.30 -14.28 -25.17
N GLY A 136 4.76 -13.13 -24.76
CA GLY A 136 3.34 -12.80 -24.87
C GLY A 136 2.44 -13.40 -23.79
N TRP A 137 2.95 -14.34 -22.97
CA TRP A 137 2.19 -14.86 -21.83
C TRP A 137 2.05 -13.82 -20.72
N LYS A 138 0.89 -13.81 -20.09
CA LYS A 138 0.61 -12.99 -18.90
C LYS A 138 0.48 -13.88 -17.67
N ASN A 139 0.74 -13.32 -16.49
CA ASN A 139 0.58 -14.07 -15.25
C ASN A 139 0.09 -13.19 -14.11
N LYS A 140 -0.44 -13.83 -13.05
CA LYS A 140 -0.56 -13.30 -11.70
C LYS A 140 -0.46 -14.43 -10.68
N ILE A 141 -0.06 -14.11 -9.45
CA ILE A 141 -0.16 -15.03 -8.32
C ILE A 141 -1.43 -14.70 -7.56
N VAL A 142 -2.22 -15.69 -7.16
CA VAL A 142 -3.38 -15.50 -6.26
C VAL A 142 -3.21 -16.35 -5.01
N ILE A 143 -3.82 -15.92 -3.90
CA ILE A 143 -3.91 -16.73 -2.68
C ILE A 143 -5.22 -17.52 -2.73
N ALA A 144 -5.13 -18.82 -2.42
CA ALA A 144 -6.28 -19.68 -2.24
C ALA A 144 -6.17 -20.43 -0.90
N GLY A 145 -7.32 -20.81 -0.34
CA GLY A 145 -7.41 -21.37 1.02
C GLY A 145 -7.74 -20.29 2.05
N GLY A 146 -7.49 -20.56 3.34
CA GLY A 146 -7.73 -19.61 4.42
C GLY A 146 -9.15 -19.60 4.99
N THR A 147 -10.04 -20.43 4.44
CA THR A 147 -11.39 -20.68 4.97
C THR A 147 -11.51 -22.10 5.48
N ALA A 148 -12.19 -22.30 6.61
CA ALA A 148 -12.51 -23.62 7.16
C ALA A 148 -11.29 -24.54 7.41
N GLY A 149 -10.18 -23.96 7.89
CA GLY A 149 -9.01 -24.74 8.35
C GLY A 149 -8.03 -25.19 7.26
N VAL A 150 -8.23 -24.81 5.99
CA VAL A 150 -7.27 -25.11 4.91
C VAL A 150 -6.14 -24.07 4.91
N PRO A 151 -4.85 -24.46 5.00
CA PRO A 151 -3.74 -23.52 4.93
C PRO A 151 -3.72 -22.73 3.62
N ASN A 152 -3.34 -21.46 3.70
CA ASN A 152 -3.12 -20.62 2.52
C ASN A 152 -2.07 -21.27 1.61
N HIS A 153 -2.39 -21.33 0.33
CA HIS A 153 -1.46 -21.75 -0.72
C HIS A 153 -1.53 -20.78 -1.89
N PHE A 154 -0.41 -20.62 -2.58
CA PHE A 154 -0.30 -19.73 -3.73
C PHE A 154 -0.61 -20.49 -5.01
N ARG A 155 -1.32 -19.83 -5.92
CA ARG A 155 -1.62 -20.35 -7.25
C ARG A 155 -1.12 -19.37 -8.30
N LEU A 156 -0.65 -19.89 -9.41
CA LEU A 156 -0.28 -19.15 -10.61
C LEU A 156 -1.46 -19.20 -11.57
N ILE A 157 -1.94 -18.02 -11.95
CA ILE A 157 -2.80 -17.86 -13.11
C ILE A 157 -1.91 -17.43 -14.27
N ALA A 158 -1.74 -18.28 -15.28
CA ALA A 158 -0.96 -18.00 -16.48
C ALA A 158 -1.87 -17.99 -17.70
N GLN A 159 -1.86 -16.90 -18.47
CA GLN A 159 -2.67 -16.73 -19.67
C GLN A 159 -1.76 -16.74 -20.91
N ASP A 160 -2.07 -17.59 -21.87
CA ASP A 160 -1.36 -17.65 -23.14
C ASP A 160 -1.77 -16.49 -24.09
N PRO A 161 -1.04 -16.26 -25.20
CA PRO A 161 -1.38 -15.21 -26.16
C PRO A 161 -2.76 -15.36 -26.83
N ALA A 162 -3.34 -16.57 -26.82
CA ALA A 162 -4.68 -16.84 -27.34
C ALA A 162 -5.79 -16.58 -26.31
N GLY A 163 -5.44 -16.25 -25.06
CA GLY A 163 -6.36 -15.97 -23.96
C GLY A 163 -6.70 -17.17 -23.09
N SER A 164 -6.19 -18.37 -23.39
CA SER A 164 -6.41 -19.55 -22.58
C SER A 164 -5.67 -19.44 -21.25
N THR A 165 -6.32 -19.84 -20.16
CA THR A 165 -5.78 -19.68 -18.81
C THR A 165 -5.47 -21.02 -18.18
N ARG A 166 -4.31 -21.11 -17.54
CA ARG A 166 -3.94 -22.19 -16.62
C ARG A 166 -3.96 -21.69 -15.19
N ASP A 167 -4.57 -22.46 -14.31
CA ASP A 167 -4.62 -22.21 -12.87
C ASP A 167 -3.92 -23.35 -12.14
N ILE A 168 -2.70 -23.08 -11.65
CA ILE A 168 -1.79 -24.10 -11.14
C ILE A 168 -1.36 -23.76 -9.72
N ARG A 169 -1.40 -24.73 -8.82
CA ARG A 169 -0.84 -24.58 -7.48
C ARG A 169 0.68 -24.41 -7.57
N LEU A 170 1.22 -23.36 -6.96
CA LEU A 170 2.65 -23.08 -6.95
C LEU A 170 3.37 -23.85 -5.84
N PRO A 171 4.39 -24.66 -6.16
CA PRO A 171 5.35 -25.14 -5.17
C PRO A 171 6.10 -23.97 -4.52
N ALA A 172 6.46 -24.10 -3.25
CA ALA A 172 7.11 -23.03 -2.48
C ALA A 172 8.37 -22.47 -3.16
N LYS A 173 9.20 -23.33 -3.77
CA LYS A 173 10.42 -22.91 -4.48
C LYS A 173 10.10 -21.96 -5.65
N ALA A 174 9.13 -22.33 -6.50
CA ALA A 174 8.73 -21.51 -7.65
C ALA A 174 8.10 -20.19 -7.19
N TYR A 175 7.20 -20.25 -6.19
CA TYR A 175 6.58 -19.07 -5.59
C TYR A 175 7.63 -18.08 -5.06
N LEU A 176 8.57 -18.55 -4.22
CA LEU A 176 9.59 -17.70 -3.62
C LEU A 176 10.50 -17.06 -4.67
N GLN A 177 10.83 -17.79 -5.74
CA GLN A 177 11.65 -17.25 -6.84
C GLN A 177 10.88 -16.18 -7.64
N ILE A 178 9.59 -16.38 -7.94
CA ILE A 178 8.75 -15.38 -8.63
C ILE A 178 8.65 -14.10 -7.78
N VAL A 179 8.40 -14.24 -6.48
CA VAL A 179 8.31 -13.09 -5.56
C VAL A 179 9.65 -12.37 -5.45
N ALA A 180 10.76 -13.11 -5.31
CA ALA A 180 12.10 -12.52 -5.23
C ALA A 180 12.45 -11.72 -6.49
N ALA A 181 12.17 -12.28 -7.67
CA ALA A 181 12.38 -11.61 -8.94
C ALA A 181 11.51 -10.36 -9.06
N THR A 182 10.22 -10.47 -8.76
CA THR A 182 9.26 -9.36 -8.92
C THR A 182 9.51 -8.21 -7.93
N ASN A 183 10.04 -8.51 -6.74
CA ASN A 183 10.42 -7.50 -5.75
C ASN A 183 11.52 -6.54 -6.24
N HIS A 184 12.31 -6.91 -7.25
CA HIS A 184 13.27 -5.98 -7.86
C HIS A 184 12.58 -4.76 -8.48
N LYS A 185 11.35 -4.88 -9.00
CA LYS A 185 10.59 -3.74 -9.52
C LYS A 185 10.50 -2.62 -8.48
N GLN A 186 10.08 -2.95 -7.27
CA GLN A 186 9.91 -1.97 -6.19
C GLN A 186 11.25 -1.43 -5.67
N ARG A 187 12.28 -2.28 -5.61
CA ARG A 187 13.63 -1.87 -5.14
C ARG A 187 14.32 -0.92 -6.11
N ILE A 188 14.24 -1.18 -7.41
CA ILE A 188 14.83 -0.31 -8.44
C ILE A 188 14.11 1.04 -8.49
N ARG A 189 12.78 1.06 -8.35
CA ARG A 189 12.02 2.32 -8.19
C ARG A 189 12.58 3.14 -7.02
N LYS A 190 12.82 2.47 -5.90
CA LYS A 190 13.35 3.12 -4.70
C LYS A 190 14.75 3.68 -4.87
N THR A 191 15.60 3.00 -5.62
CA THR A 191 16.94 3.52 -5.99
C THR A 191 16.82 4.86 -6.73
N LEU A 192 15.88 4.99 -7.67
CA LEU A 192 15.67 6.25 -8.40
C LEU A 192 15.05 7.33 -7.53
N GLU A 193 14.09 7.00 -6.66
CA GLU A 193 13.55 7.96 -5.69
C GLU A 193 14.65 8.60 -4.84
N TYR A 194 15.55 7.78 -4.26
CA TYR A 194 16.65 8.28 -3.45
C TYR A 194 17.71 9.03 -4.27
N PHE A 195 17.99 8.62 -5.51
CA PHE A 195 18.86 9.41 -6.41
C PHE A 195 18.34 10.85 -6.57
N HIS A 196 17.04 11.01 -6.86
CA HIS A 196 16.45 12.34 -7.00
C HIS A 196 16.40 13.09 -5.66
N ALA A 197 16.14 12.39 -4.56
CA ALA A 197 16.11 12.99 -3.23
C ALA A 197 17.48 13.54 -2.82
N ASP A 198 18.55 12.77 -3.02
CA ASP A 198 19.92 13.19 -2.73
C ASP A 198 20.32 14.40 -3.58
N ARG A 199 20.08 14.33 -4.90
CA ARG A 199 20.39 15.40 -5.85
C ARG A 199 19.67 16.72 -5.51
N LEU A 200 18.44 16.65 -5.01
CA LEU A 200 17.62 17.83 -4.68
C LEU A 200 17.70 18.23 -3.20
N HIS A 201 18.39 17.44 -2.37
CA HIS A 201 18.35 17.57 -0.92
C HIS A 201 16.91 17.52 -0.36
N TYR A 202 16.12 16.58 -0.88
CA TYR A 202 14.71 16.31 -0.55
C TYR A 202 14.59 15.04 0.32
N ALA A 203 13.40 14.82 0.89
CA ALA A 203 13.06 13.57 1.56
C ALA A 203 12.21 12.68 0.64
N VAL A 204 12.29 11.37 0.81
CA VAL A 204 11.45 10.42 0.07
C VAL A 204 10.17 10.12 0.84
N VAL A 205 9.02 10.27 0.18
CA VAL A 205 7.69 9.96 0.73
C VAL A 205 7.29 8.54 0.38
N GLY A 206 7.01 7.74 1.41
CA GLY A 206 6.38 6.42 1.26
C GLY A 206 4.87 6.54 1.34
N THR A 207 4.17 5.72 0.56
CA THR A 207 2.73 5.84 0.35
C THR A 207 1.86 4.71 0.91
N PRO A 208 2.32 3.81 1.82
CA PRO A 208 1.41 2.77 2.30
C PRO A 208 0.37 3.39 3.24
N ASN A 209 -0.90 3.05 3.03
CA ASN A 209 -1.96 3.36 3.99
C ASN A 209 -1.90 2.42 5.21
N ARG A 210 -2.78 2.61 6.19
CA ARG A 210 -2.81 1.83 7.43
C ARG A 210 -2.97 0.35 7.20
N LEU A 211 -3.85 -0.06 6.29
CA LEU A 211 -4.09 -1.46 6.02
C LEU A 211 -2.82 -2.11 5.45
N GLU A 212 -2.20 -1.47 4.47
CA GLU A 212 -0.98 -1.98 3.83
C GLU A 212 0.20 -1.98 4.80
N TYR A 213 0.39 -0.90 5.55
CA TYR A 213 1.48 -0.77 6.50
C TYR A 213 1.33 -1.76 7.64
N ASP A 214 0.16 -1.86 8.28
CA ASP A 214 -0.07 -2.75 9.42
C ASP A 214 0.05 -4.24 9.04
N GLN A 215 -0.39 -4.59 7.83
CA GLN A 215 -0.41 -5.97 7.35
C GLN A 215 0.88 -6.38 6.62
N GLY A 216 1.88 -5.50 6.53
CA GLY A 216 3.15 -5.78 5.85
C GLY A 216 3.01 -5.94 4.34
N PHE A 217 2.04 -5.28 3.71
CA PHE A 217 1.81 -5.32 2.28
C PHE A 217 2.72 -4.33 1.53
N PHE A 218 4.02 -4.62 1.54
CA PHE A 218 5.04 -3.83 0.83
C PHE A 218 6.34 -4.64 0.70
N VAL A 219 7.24 -4.20 -0.19
CA VAL A 219 8.57 -4.79 -0.33
C VAL A 219 9.56 -4.10 0.61
N LYS A 220 10.20 -4.85 1.51
CA LYS A 220 11.33 -4.34 2.31
C LYS A 220 12.45 -3.87 1.39
N ASN A 221 12.95 -2.66 1.63
CA ASN A 221 13.90 -1.94 0.78
C ASN A 221 13.38 -1.59 -0.63
N GLY A 222 12.08 -1.76 -0.88
CA GLY A 222 11.36 -1.22 -2.03
C GLY A 222 10.41 -0.10 -1.59
N ASP A 223 9.15 -0.20 -1.97
CA ASP A 223 8.05 0.70 -1.58
C ASP A 223 7.84 0.79 -0.05
N GLY A 224 8.30 -0.21 0.70
CA GLY A 224 8.34 -0.16 2.17
C GLY A 224 9.36 0.83 2.76
N SER A 225 10.40 1.20 2.01
CA SER A 225 11.39 2.19 2.46
C SER A 225 10.89 3.61 2.19
N ALA A 226 11.20 4.55 3.08
CA ALA A 226 10.95 5.98 2.92
C ALA A 226 11.52 6.73 4.13
N ASP A 227 11.69 8.05 3.98
CA ASP A 227 12.05 8.93 5.10
C ASP A 227 10.80 9.34 5.90
N VAL A 228 9.66 9.48 5.22
CA VAL A 228 8.37 9.85 5.82
C VAL A 228 7.22 9.04 5.20
N LYS A 229 6.22 8.67 6.00
CA LYS A 229 5.01 7.95 5.55
C LYS A 229 3.75 8.67 6.07
N PRO A 230 3.27 9.72 5.40
CA PRO A 230 2.27 10.65 5.93
C PRO A 230 0.88 10.04 6.15
N ILE A 231 0.57 8.91 5.51
CA ILE A 231 -0.77 8.30 5.53
C ILE A 231 -0.77 6.88 6.13
N ALA A 232 0.34 6.44 6.73
CA ALA A 232 0.43 5.08 7.30
C ALA A 232 -0.51 4.85 8.50
N HIS A 233 -1.13 5.90 9.04
CA HIS A 233 -2.16 5.80 10.08
C HIS A 233 -3.59 5.86 9.53
N LEU A 234 -3.77 6.15 8.24
CA LEU A 234 -5.09 6.30 7.63
C LEU A 234 -5.56 5.01 6.97
N TYR A 235 -6.80 4.61 7.25
CA TYR A 235 -7.45 3.49 6.59
C TYR A 235 -7.67 3.77 5.09
N LYS A 236 -7.79 2.72 4.26
CA LYS A 236 -7.92 2.90 2.81
C LYS A 236 -9.13 3.77 2.44
N THR A 237 -10.26 3.50 3.08
CA THR A 237 -11.50 4.30 2.99
C THR A 237 -11.28 5.78 3.33
N GLN A 238 -10.47 6.09 4.34
CA GLN A 238 -10.11 7.47 4.68
C GLN A 238 -9.21 8.12 3.62
N VAL A 239 -8.29 7.36 3.02
CA VAL A 239 -7.48 7.83 1.88
C VAL A 239 -8.38 8.18 0.69
N TYR A 240 -9.40 7.37 0.38
CA TYR A 240 -10.41 7.71 -0.64
C TYR A 240 -11.20 8.97 -0.30
N ALA A 241 -11.60 9.13 0.97
CA ALA A 241 -12.30 10.33 1.43
C ALA A 241 -11.42 11.58 1.27
N LEU A 242 -10.15 11.50 1.66
CA LEU A 242 -9.18 12.59 1.48
C LEU A 242 -8.92 12.92 0.02
N ALA A 243 -8.81 11.93 -0.86
CA ALA A 243 -8.62 12.17 -2.29
C ALA A 243 -9.72 13.06 -2.86
N ARG A 244 -10.98 12.75 -2.54
CA ARG A 244 -12.15 13.55 -2.97
C ARG A 244 -12.15 14.93 -2.33
N HIS A 245 -11.85 15.01 -1.04
CA HIS A 245 -11.82 16.28 -0.30
C HIS A 245 -10.70 17.22 -0.80
N LEU A 246 -9.55 16.66 -1.21
CA LEU A 246 -8.45 17.41 -1.81
C LEU A 246 -8.71 17.82 -3.27
N GLY A 247 -9.85 17.44 -3.85
CA GLY A 247 -10.25 17.82 -5.20
C GLY A 247 -9.49 17.07 -6.31
N LEU A 248 -8.97 15.87 -6.01
CA LEU A 248 -8.25 15.09 -7.00
C LEU A 248 -9.15 14.65 -8.17
N PRO A 249 -8.57 14.39 -9.36
CA PRO A 249 -9.33 13.96 -10.53
C PRO A 249 -10.23 12.73 -10.27
N PRO A 250 -11.48 12.71 -10.78
CA PRO A 250 -12.41 11.59 -10.57
C PRO A 250 -11.83 10.23 -10.98
N GLU A 251 -11.05 10.17 -12.05
CA GLU A 251 -10.45 8.91 -12.52
C GLU A 251 -9.47 8.31 -11.50
N ILE A 252 -8.89 9.12 -10.61
CA ILE A 252 -8.04 8.66 -9.50
C ILE A 252 -8.93 8.30 -8.29
N CYS A 253 -9.94 9.12 -7.99
CA CYS A 253 -10.84 8.88 -6.86
C CYS A 253 -11.71 7.64 -7.01
N ASP A 254 -11.98 7.21 -8.26
CA ASP A 254 -12.82 6.05 -8.57
C ASP A 254 -12.00 4.83 -9.03
N ALA A 255 -10.68 4.97 -9.15
CA ALA A 255 -9.78 3.87 -9.48
C ALA A 255 -9.87 2.78 -8.42
N ARG A 256 -10.00 1.52 -8.86
CA ARG A 256 -9.93 0.36 -7.95
C ARG A 256 -8.50 0.13 -7.48
N PRO A 257 -8.27 -0.25 -6.20
CA PRO A 257 -6.94 -0.59 -5.73
C PRO A 257 -6.37 -1.77 -6.52
N THR A 258 -5.15 -1.62 -7.01
CA THR A 258 -4.41 -2.67 -7.73
C THR A 258 -2.98 -2.75 -7.21
N THR A 259 -2.36 -3.92 -7.39
CA THR A 259 -0.97 -4.15 -7.02
C THR A 259 0.01 -3.71 -8.12
N ASP A 260 -0.45 -3.53 -9.36
CA ASP A 260 0.36 -3.20 -10.57
C ASP A 260 1.71 -3.94 -10.61
N THR A 261 1.67 -5.22 -10.20
CA THR A 261 2.87 -6.04 -9.94
C THR A 261 3.08 -7.10 -11.03
N TYR A 262 1.98 -7.71 -11.49
CA TYR A 262 1.97 -8.76 -12.50
C TYR A 262 1.25 -8.29 -13.77
N SER A 263 1.45 -9.00 -14.88
CA SER A 263 0.93 -8.62 -16.19
C SER A 263 -0.57 -8.87 -16.40
N LEU A 264 -1.21 -9.68 -15.53
CA LEU A 264 -2.66 -9.77 -15.44
C LEU A 264 -3.22 -8.80 -14.40
N PRO A 265 -4.37 -8.15 -14.67
CA PRO A 265 -5.06 -7.32 -13.69
C PRO A 265 -5.35 -8.09 -12.40
N GLN A 266 -5.14 -7.40 -11.28
CA GLN A 266 -5.28 -7.98 -9.95
C GLN A 266 -5.68 -6.92 -8.91
N GLY A 267 -6.71 -7.24 -8.13
CA GLY A 267 -7.07 -6.53 -6.90
C GLY A 267 -6.20 -6.97 -5.72
N GLN A 268 -6.09 -6.12 -4.70
CA GLN A 268 -5.33 -6.43 -3.49
C GLN A 268 -6.00 -7.53 -2.64
N ASP A 269 -7.32 -7.64 -2.71
CA ASP A 269 -8.15 -8.70 -2.11
C ASP A 269 -7.93 -10.07 -2.81
N GLU A 270 -7.76 -10.09 -4.13
CA GLU A 270 -7.39 -11.34 -4.82
C GLU A 270 -5.97 -11.82 -4.49
N PHE A 271 -5.09 -10.89 -4.11
CA PHE A 271 -3.67 -11.16 -3.93
C PHE A 271 -3.23 -11.37 -2.48
N TYR A 272 -3.78 -10.60 -1.56
CA TYR A 272 -3.20 -10.43 -0.24
C TYR A 272 -4.23 -10.31 0.88
N PHE A 273 -5.29 -9.53 0.69
CA PHE A 273 -6.33 -9.33 1.71
C PHE A 273 -7.45 -10.36 1.61
N GLY A 274 -7.99 -10.82 2.75
CA GLY A 274 -9.06 -11.83 2.74
C GLY A 274 -10.47 -11.27 2.52
N LEU A 275 -10.62 -9.93 2.50
CA LEU A 275 -11.88 -9.21 2.31
C LEU A 275 -11.64 -7.97 1.43
N PRO A 276 -12.70 -7.38 0.83
CA PRO A 276 -12.62 -6.06 0.23
C PRO A 276 -12.10 -5.01 1.21
N TYR A 277 -11.45 -3.95 0.71
CA TYR A 277 -10.73 -2.99 1.55
C TYR A 277 -11.64 -2.27 2.56
N GLU A 278 -12.90 -1.98 2.21
CA GLU A 278 -13.87 -1.36 3.12
C GLU A 278 -14.16 -2.26 4.33
N GLN A 279 -14.22 -3.57 4.11
CA GLN A 279 -14.45 -4.57 5.16
C GLN A 279 -13.17 -4.84 5.94
N MET A 280 -12.01 -4.87 5.27
CA MET A 280 -10.72 -5.02 5.96
C MET A 280 -10.39 -3.84 6.86
N ASP A 281 -10.70 -2.61 6.44
CA ASP A 281 -10.52 -1.43 7.29
C ASP A 281 -11.32 -1.56 8.59
N LEU A 282 -12.58 -1.99 8.49
CA LEU A 282 -13.43 -2.26 9.66
C LEU A 282 -12.90 -3.42 10.51
N ALA A 283 -12.47 -4.52 9.90
CA ALA A 283 -11.90 -5.66 10.63
C ALA A 283 -10.61 -5.27 11.36
N LEU A 284 -9.74 -4.48 10.72
CA LEU A 284 -8.51 -3.99 11.33
C LEU A 284 -8.78 -2.98 12.45
N TRP A 285 -9.75 -2.08 12.27
CA TRP A 285 -10.20 -1.20 13.35
C TRP A 285 -10.77 -2.00 14.52
N ALA A 286 -11.67 -2.95 14.26
CA ALA A 286 -12.25 -3.84 15.25
C ALA A 286 -11.17 -4.55 16.06
N ARG A 287 -10.15 -5.11 15.38
CA ARG A 287 -9.03 -5.78 16.02
C ARG A 287 -8.24 -4.85 16.95
N ASN A 288 -8.02 -3.60 16.54
CA ASN A 288 -7.24 -2.62 17.31
C ASN A 288 -7.98 -2.08 18.53
N HIS A 289 -9.32 -2.14 18.52
CA HIS A 289 -10.17 -1.59 19.58
C HIS A 289 -10.86 -2.68 20.42
N GLY A 290 -10.48 -3.94 20.25
CA GLY A 290 -11.01 -5.05 21.05
C GLY A 290 -12.48 -5.38 20.78
N VAL A 291 -13.00 -5.03 19.60
CA VAL A 291 -14.37 -5.37 19.19
C VAL A 291 -14.49 -6.89 19.02
N SER A 292 -15.60 -7.46 19.50
CA SER A 292 -15.83 -8.90 19.43
C SER A 292 -16.06 -9.40 18.00
N ALA A 293 -15.78 -10.68 17.76
CA ALA A 293 -16.08 -11.31 16.47
C ALA A 293 -17.59 -11.26 16.16
N THR A 294 -18.45 -11.36 17.17
CA THR A 294 -19.92 -11.24 17.03
C THR A 294 -20.34 -9.86 16.52
N GLU A 295 -19.79 -8.78 17.08
CA GLU A 295 -20.08 -7.42 16.64
C GLU A 295 -19.53 -7.14 15.25
N LEU A 296 -18.30 -7.60 14.97
CA LEU A 296 -17.72 -7.50 13.64
C LEU A 296 -18.56 -8.27 12.61
N ALA A 297 -19.00 -9.48 12.93
CA ALA A 297 -19.84 -10.30 12.04
C ALA A 297 -21.15 -9.58 11.69
N ARG A 298 -21.78 -8.94 12.69
CA ARG A 298 -22.99 -8.12 12.48
C ARG A 298 -22.71 -6.94 11.54
N ALA A 299 -21.60 -6.23 11.75
CA ALA A 299 -21.23 -5.08 10.92
C ALA A 299 -20.85 -5.48 9.48
N LEU A 300 -20.23 -6.64 9.29
CA LEU A 300 -19.84 -7.16 7.98
C LEU A 300 -20.96 -7.94 7.25
N GLY A 301 -22.06 -8.28 7.94
CA GLY A 301 -23.12 -9.12 7.37
C GLY A 301 -22.64 -10.55 7.08
N THR A 302 -21.79 -11.11 7.95
CA THR A 302 -21.19 -12.45 7.78
C THR A 302 -21.36 -13.31 9.05
N SER A 303 -20.86 -14.54 9.04
CA SER A 303 -20.88 -15.41 10.24
C SER A 303 -19.82 -14.99 11.26
N GLU A 304 -20.10 -15.26 12.55
CA GLU A 304 -19.12 -15.05 13.62
C GLU A 304 -17.80 -15.80 13.38
N GLU A 305 -17.88 -17.01 12.85
CA GLU A 305 -16.71 -17.81 12.47
C GLU A 305 -15.84 -17.08 11.44
N ARG A 306 -16.43 -16.55 10.36
CA ARG A 306 -15.71 -15.81 9.32
C ARG A 306 -15.12 -14.51 9.83
N ALA A 307 -15.83 -13.79 10.70
CA ALA A 307 -15.29 -12.61 11.35
C ALA A 307 -14.11 -12.94 12.27
N ALA A 308 -14.20 -14.04 13.02
CA ALA A 308 -13.10 -14.52 13.86
C ALA A 308 -11.89 -14.97 13.03
N ASP A 309 -12.10 -15.60 11.87
CA ASP A 309 -11.03 -15.92 10.90
C ASP A 309 -10.32 -14.66 10.40
N ALA A 310 -11.07 -13.62 10.01
CA ALA A 310 -10.48 -12.36 9.56
C ALA A 310 -9.61 -11.70 10.65
N LEU A 311 -10.07 -11.71 11.91
CA LEU A 311 -9.30 -11.21 13.05
C LEU A 311 -8.01 -12.03 13.30
N ARG A 312 -8.08 -13.36 13.17
CA ARG A 312 -6.91 -14.24 13.27
C ARG A 312 -5.91 -14.02 12.13
N ASP A 313 -6.41 -13.82 10.91
CA ASP A 313 -5.57 -13.56 9.74
C ASP A 313 -4.79 -12.24 9.90
N ILE A 314 -5.43 -11.19 10.44
CA ILE A 314 -4.76 -9.92 10.77
C ILE A 314 -3.57 -10.14 11.71
N ASP A 315 -3.75 -10.91 12.79
CA ASP A 315 -2.66 -11.21 13.74
C ASP A 315 -1.56 -12.08 13.10
N ASN A 316 -1.97 -13.05 12.29
CA ASN A 316 -1.03 -13.93 11.59
C ASN A 316 -0.16 -13.14 10.59
N LYS A 317 -0.76 -12.23 9.83
CA LYS A 317 -0.03 -11.32 8.94
C LYS A 317 0.96 -10.47 9.71
N ARG A 318 0.52 -9.75 10.75
CA ARG A 318 1.42 -8.98 11.64
C ARG A 318 2.63 -9.79 12.10
N ARG A 319 2.40 -11.01 12.58
CA ARG A 319 3.48 -11.90 13.04
C ARG A 319 4.44 -12.29 11.91
N THR A 320 3.90 -12.71 10.78
CA THR A 320 4.71 -13.22 9.64
C THR A 320 5.42 -12.11 8.87
N THR A 321 4.91 -10.88 8.94
CA THR A 321 5.46 -9.71 8.23
C THR A 321 6.20 -8.74 9.12
N ALA A 322 6.26 -8.99 10.44
CA ALA A 322 6.99 -8.14 11.40
C ALA A 322 8.43 -7.83 10.96
N TYR A 323 9.12 -8.79 10.34
CA TYR A 323 10.48 -8.61 9.86
C TYR A 323 10.62 -7.54 8.75
N LEU A 324 9.54 -7.25 8.01
CA LEU A 324 9.50 -6.21 6.98
C LEU A 324 9.64 -4.81 7.61
N HIS A 325 9.13 -4.63 8.84
CA HIS A 325 9.25 -3.40 9.62
C HIS A 325 10.54 -3.30 10.43
N ALA A 326 11.22 -4.43 10.66
CA ALA A 326 12.35 -4.49 11.56
C ALA A 326 13.55 -3.67 11.02
N ARG A 327 14.12 -2.86 11.93
CA ARG A 327 15.47 -2.30 11.77
C ARG A 327 16.50 -3.43 11.67
N PRO A 328 17.69 -3.19 11.08
CA PRO A 328 18.80 -4.12 11.18
C PRO A 328 19.09 -4.45 12.66
N VAL A 329 19.30 -5.73 12.96
CA VAL A 329 19.73 -6.17 14.28
C VAL A 329 21.24 -6.07 14.34
N LEU A 330 21.76 -5.24 15.24
CA LEU A 330 23.19 -5.10 15.48
C LEU A 330 23.67 -6.16 16.47
N CYS A 331 24.91 -6.63 16.31
CA CYS A 331 25.53 -7.52 17.30
C CYS A 331 25.78 -6.81 18.64
N GLU A 332 26.07 -5.51 18.58
CA GLU A 332 26.25 -4.62 19.74
C GLU A 332 25.64 -3.24 19.42
N SER A 333 25.11 -2.56 20.43
CA SER A 333 24.61 -1.19 20.29
C SER A 333 25.77 -0.20 20.13
N ILE A 334 25.63 0.78 19.23
CA ILE A 334 26.62 1.85 19.06
C ILE A 334 26.21 3.02 19.98
N ALA A 335 26.75 3.05 21.20
CA ALA A 335 26.32 3.97 22.26
C ALA A 335 26.47 5.45 21.87
N GLU A 336 27.50 5.79 21.09
CA GLU A 336 27.81 7.13 20.62
C GLU A 336 26.70 7.70 19.71
N LEU A 337 25.90 6.84 19.09
CA LEU A 337 24.79 7.23 18.23
C LEU A 337 23.49 7.47 19.02
N GLY A 338 23.42 7.02 20.27
CA GLY A 338 22.26 7.19 21.16
C GLY A 338 21.94 8.66 21.47
N GLU A 339 22.97 9.52 21.59
CA GLU A 339 22.80 10.97 21.79
C GLU A 339 22.06 11.66 20.63
N PHE A 340 22.10 11.05 19.44
CA PHE A 340 21.41 11.51 18.24
C PHE A 340 20.06 10.84 18.01
N GLY A 341 19.58 10.03 18.96
CA GLY A 341 18.34 9.26 18.83
C GLY A 341 18.41 8.12 17.79
N ILE A 342 19.62 7.72 17.41
CA ILE A 342 19.87 6.60 16.50
C ILE A 342 20.08 5.36 17.37
N ALA A 343 18.96 4.71 17.70
CA ALA A 343 18.90 3.47 18.49
C ALA A 343 19.01 2.20 17.63
#